data_AF-A0A552AV69-F1
#
_entry.id   AF-A0A552AV69-F1
#
_cell.length_a   1.000
_cell.length_b   1.000
_cell.length_c   1.000
_cell.angle_alpha   90.00
_cell.angle_beta   90.00
_cell.angle_gamma   90.00
#
_symmetry.space_group_name_H-M   'P 1'
#
loop_
_entity.id
_entity.type
_entity.pdbx_description
1 polymer ?
#
loop_
_entity_poly.entity_id
_entity_poly.type
_entity_poly.pdbx_seq_one_letter_code
_entity_poly.pdbx_strand_id
1 'polypeptide(L)'
;MTRKTIVLIAAFVALGTATVGLVTAIVTQRGLILPLNILDLLSIKFTTSEMIDSWFGLAGHNKLISPSELGEPLKSFRNQWAKTNPTVTPFLGLWHNDGDGFQSLHEAYFLSIFPSQVQGQVCVLEYKDRGLLDVSILSLSTAKVISGQLLSSRLRADKSTIVQKDFYNGYPVEGYPVEILPVLDGQNEIYIFSSRSPPQLPPGFPEDLTSKVKQKLSDRGCTMD
;
A
#
# COMPACT_ATOMS: atom_id res chain seq x y z
N MET A 1 -4.04 24.83 -17.72
CA MET A 1 -2.92 24.53 -18.64
C MET A 1 -3.25 23.28 -19.43
N THR A 2 -3.16 23.37 -20.76
CA THR A 2 -3.64 22.41 -21.76
C THR A 2 -2.86 21.08 -21.75
N ARG A 3 -3.57 19.98 -21.51
CA ARG A 3 -3.10 18.59 -21.73
C ARG A 3 -2.81 18.38 -23.21
N LYS A 4 -1.57 18.01 -23.56
CA LYS A 4 -1.24 17.50 -24.89
C LYS A 4 -1.30 15.97 -24.85
N THR A 5 -2.36 15.39 -25.41
CA THR A 5 -2.45 13.96 -25.70
C THR A 5 -1.59 13.67 -26.92
N ILE A 6 -0.46 12.97 -26.75
CA ILE A 6 0.35 12.49 -27.87
C ILE A 6 -0.21 11.14 -28.30
N VAL A 7 -0.91 11.12 -29.43
CA VAL A 7 -1.34 9.89 -30.10
C VAL A 7 -0.23 9.48 -31.07
N LEU A 8 0.47 8.38 -30.78
CA LEU A 8 1.41 7.77 -31.72
C LEU A 8 0.64 6.81 -32.63
N ILE A 9 0.45 7.22 -33.89
CA ILE A 9 -0.10 6.37 -34.94
C ILE A 9 1.07 5.58 -35.55
N ALA A 10 1.18 4.29 -35.21
CA ALA A 10 2.06 3.38 -35.94
C ALA A 10 1.35 2.97 -37.24
N ALA A 11 1.79 3.53 -38.36
CA ALA A 11 1.34 3.13 -39.69
C ALA A 11 2.07 1.84 -40.11
N PHE A 12 1.37 0.71 -40.09
CA PHE A 12 1.76 -0.49 -40.84
C PHE A 12 0.62 -0.82 -41.80
N VAL A 13 0.84 -0.61 -43.10
CA VAL A 13 0.13 -1.34 -44.15
C VAL A 13 1.13 -1.70 -45.25
N ALA A 14 1.67 -2.91 -45.15
CA ALA A 14 1.94 -3.74 -46.30
C ALA A 14 0.59 -4.28 -46.82
N LEU A 15 0.46 -4.40 -48.14
CA LEU A 15 -0.72 -4.94 -48.83
C LEU A 15 -1.07 -6.36 -48.35
N GLY A 16 -2.37 -6.63 -48.23
CA GLY A 16 -2.92 -8.00 -48.36
C GLY A 16 -3.68 -8.53 -47.15
N THR A 17 -5.00 -8.35 -47.17
CA THR A 17 -6.02 -9.23 -46.58
C THR A 17 -5.75 -9.84 -45.19
N ALA A 18 -6.10 -9.11 -44.13
CA ALA A 18 -6.63 -9.71 -42.90
C ALA A 18 -7.41 -8.64 -42.13
N THR A 19 -8.62 -8.98 -41.69
CA THR A 19 -9.44 -8.18 -40.78
C THR A 19 -8.64 -7.80 -39.52
N VAL A 20 -8.15 -6.57 -39.45
CA VAL A 20 -7.48 -6.03 -38.27
C VAL A 20 -8.55 -5.62 -37.26
N GLY A 21 -8.87 -6.52 -36.33
CA GLY A 21 -9.55 -6.15 -35.10
C GLY A 21 -8.66 -5.18 -34.34
N LEU A 22 -9.12 -3.93 -34.19
CA LEU A 22 -8.43 -2.88 -33.46
C LEU A 22 -8.44 -3.24 -31.96
N VAL A 23 -7.45 -4.00 -31.49
CA VAL A 23 -7.22 -4.18 -30.06
C VAL A 23 -6.53 -2.93 -29.56
N THR A 24 -7.31 -1.99 -29.04
CA THR A 24 -6.81 -0.82 -28.33
C THR A 24 -6.16 -1.28 -27.03
N ALA A 25 -4.87 -1.62 -27.07
CA ALA A 25 -4.08 -1.81 -25.87
C ALA A 25 -3.91 -0.45 -25.19
N ILE A 26 -4.60 -0.24 -24.06
CA ILE A 26 -4.32 0.90 -23.17
C ILE A 26 -2.97 0.61 -22.52
N VAL A 27 -1.89 1.05 -23.17
CA VAL A 27 -0.58 1.16 -22.55
C VAL A 27 -0.64 2.37 -21.63
N THR A 28 -1.00 2.15 -20.36
CA THR A 28 -0.75 3.14 -19.32
C THR A 28 0.76 3.31 -19.26
N GLN A 29 1.27 4.44 -19.74
CA GLN A 29 2.67 4.80 -19.66
C GLN A 29 3.06 4.83 -18.17
N ARG A 30 3.63 3.73 -17.67
CA ARG A 30 4.18 3.64 -16.31
C ARG A 30 5.33 4.64 -16.25
N GLY A 31 5.09 5.79 -15.61
CA GLY A 31 6.17 6.71 -15.28
C GLY A 31 7.25 5.94 -14.52
N LEU A 32 8.51 6.23 -14.83
CA LEU A 32 9.62 5.72 -14.04
C LEU A 32 9.44 6.22 -12.61
N ILE A 33 9.21 5.31 -11.67
CA ILE A 33 9.13 5.65 -10.25
C ILE A 33 10.56 5.87 -9.76
N LEU A 34 10.93 7.14 -9.61
CA LEU A 34 12.23 7.57 -9.13
C LEU A 34 12.30 7.43 -7.61
N PRO A 35 13.48 7.12 -7.03
CA PRO A 35 13.70 7.21 -5.59
C PRO A 35 13.36 8.62 -5.06
N LEU A 36 12.83 8.67 -3.84
CA LEU A 36 12.58 9.89 -3.09
C LEU A 36 13.91 10.55 -2.73
N ASN A 37 14.02 11.85 -2.99
CA ASN A 37 15.16 12.65 -2.59
C ASN A 37 14.95 13.27 -1.19
N ILE A 38 15.97 13.92 -0.64
CA ILE A 38 15.90 14.49 0.71
C ILE A 38 14.79 15.55 0.90
N LEU A 39 14.50 16.35 -0.13
CA LEU A 39 13.42 17.34 -0.09
C LEU A 39 12.06 16.65 -0.09
N ASP A 40 11.90 15.58 -0.87
CA ASP A 40 10.69 14.76 -0.86
C ASP A 40 10.47 14.19 0.55
N LEU A 41 11.52 13.62 1.17
CA LEU A 41 11.43 13.05 2.52
C LEU A 41 11.06 14.08 3.59
N LEU A 42 11.58 15.31 3.50
CA LEU A 42 11.21 16.39 4.40
C LEU A 42 9.74 16.81 4.21
N SER A 43 9.29 16.95 2.96
CA SER A 43 7.90 17.27 2.64
C SER A 43 6.93 16.19 3.12
N ILE A 44 7.29 14.92 2.95
CA ILE A 44 6.50 13.78 3.44
C ILE A 44 6.39 13.83 4.95
N LYS A 45 7.49 14.04 5.68
CA LYS A 45 7.47 14.11 7.16
C LYS A 45 6.56 15.22 7.67
N PHE A 46 6.64 16.40 7.05
CA PHE A 46 5.80 17.54 7.42
C PHE A 46 4.32 17.22 7.18
N THR A 47 3.97 16.82 5.96
CA THR A 47 2.58 16.51 5.56
C THR A 47 2.00 15.37 6.38
N THR A 48 2.79 14.32 6.62
CA THR A 48 2.41 13.16 7.45
C THR A 48 2.03 13.59 8.86
N SER A 49 2.78 14.53 9.46
CA SER A 49 2.46 15.01 10.82
C SER A 49 1.09 15.67 10.87
N GLU A 50 0.76 16.51 9.89
CA GLU A 50 -0.55 17.17 9.81
C GLU A 50 -1.69 16.17 9.58
N MET A 51 -1.48 15.18 8.70
CA MET A 51 -2.46 14.12 8.45
C MET A 51 -2.69 13.23 9.69
N ILE A 52 -1.63 12.88 10.43
CA ILE A 52 -1.72 12.10 11.67
C ILE A 52 -2.51 12.87 12.72
N ASP A 53 -2.20 14.15 12.94
CA ASP A 53 -2.88 14.95 13.95
C ASP A 53 -4.37 15.13 13.61
N SER A 54 -4.70 15.28 12.32
CA SER A 54 -6.08 15.32 11.85
C SER A 54 -6.82 14.00 12.08
N TRP A 55 -6.23 12.86 11.68
CA TRP A 55 -6.83 11.55 11.91
C TRP A 55 -7.00 11.26 13.40
N PHE A 56 -5.97 11.49 14.22
CA PHE A 56 -6.01 11.22 15.65
C PHE A 56 -7.04 12.11 16.36
N GLY A 57 -7.13 13.40 15.99
CA GLY A 57 -8.14 14.31 16.53
C GLY A 57 -9.56 13.84 16.22
N LEU A 58 -9.83 13.45 14.97
CA LEU A 58 -11.15 12.96 14.57
C LEU A 58 -11.48 11.59 15.18
N ALA A 59 -10.53 10.67 15.18
CA ALA A 59 -10.69 9.33 15.75
C ALA A 59 -10.91 9.39 17.27
N GLY A 60 -10.18 10.24 18.01
CA GLY A 60 -10.37 10.43 19.46
C GLY A 60 -11.74 11.03 19.83
N HIS A 61 -12.43 11.63 18.85
CA HIS A 61 -13.82 12.07 18.97
C HIS A 61 -14.84 11.11 18.33
N ASN A 62 -14.43 9.87 18.04
CA ASN A 62 -15.24 8.83 17.40
C ASN A 62 -15.86 9.29 16.06
N LYS A 63 -15.18 10.18 15.33
CA LYS A 63 -15.61 10.66 14.01
C LYS A 63 -15.01 9.86 12.86
N LEU A 64 -13.87 9.23 13.12
CA LEU A 64 -13.22 8.25 12.24
C LEU A 64 -12.92 6.99 13.01
N ILE A 65 -12.65 5.90 12.29
CA ILE A 65 -12.14 4.67 12.86
C ILE A 65 -10.78 4.95 13.51
N SER A 66 -10.58 4.41 14.71
CA SER A 66 -9.31 4.55 15.42
C SER A 66 -8.20 3.78 14.69
N PRO A 67 -6.98 4.34 14.60
CA PRO A 67 -5.84 3.60 14.12
C PRO A 67 -5.62 2.35 14.98
N SER A 68 -5.04 1.30 14.40
CA SER A 68 -4.81 0.06 15.12
C SER A 68 -3.55 0.13 15.99
N GLU A 69 -3.59 -0.51 17.15
CA GLU A 69 -2.42 -0.70 18.01
C GLU A 69 -1.33 -1.51 17.31
N LEU A 70 -0.07 -1.11 17.50
CA LEU A 70 1.10 -1.89 17.14
C LEU A 70 1.25 -3.10 18.09
N GLY A 71 0.46 -4.13 17.81
CA GLY A 71 0.39 -5.35 18.61
C GLY A 71 1.61 -6.27 18.49
N GLU A 72 1.79 -7.11 19.51
CA GLU A 72 2.85 -8.11 19.60
C GLU A 72 2.90 -9.13 18.44
N PRO A 73 1.77 -9.57 17.83
CA PRO A 73 1.83 -10.46 16.68
C PRO A 73 2.62 -9.88 15.49
N LEU A 74 2.41 -8.61 15.17
CA LEU A 74 3.13 -7.94 14.08
C LEU A 74 4.61 -7.70 14.43
N LYS A 75 4.89 -7.26 15.67
CA LYS A 75 6.27 -7.11 16.16
C LYS A 75 7.03 -8.42 16.11
N SER A 76 6.43 -9.51 16.59
CA SER A 76 7.03 -10.85 16.59
C SER A 76 7.30 -11.36 15.17
N PHE A 77 6.31 -11.21 14.28
CA PHE A 77 6.46 -11.56 12.86
C PHE A 77 7.62 -10.81 12.21
N ARG A 78 7.69 -9.48 12.40
CA ARG A 78 8.78 -8.65 11.89
C ARG A 78 10.14 -9.02 12.50
N ASN A 79 10.20 -9.31 13.79
CA ASN A 79 11.43 -9.73 14.45
C ASN A 79 11.97 -11.06 13.91
N GLN A 80 11.10 -11.98 13.48
CA GLN A 80 11.53 -13.22 12.81
C GLN A 80 12.11 -12.91 11.43
N TRP A 81 11.42 -12.10 10.63
CA TRP A 81 11.87 -11.71 9.29
C TRP A 81 13.09 -10.80 9.27
N ALA A 82 13.33 -10.03 10.34
CA ALA A 82 14.51 -9.19 10.48
C ALA A 82 15.83 -10.00 10.44
N LYS A 83 15.78 -11.28 10.81
CA LYS A 83 16.95 -12.16 10.80
C LYS A 83 17.40 -12.53 9.38
N THR A 84 16.46 -12.56 8.43
CA THR A 84 16.72 -12.99 7.05
C THR A 84 16.73 -11.83 6.07
N ASN A 85 15.84 -10.86 6.21
CA ASN A 85 15.71 -9.74 5.29
C ASN A 85 15.37 -8.43 6.06
N PRO A 86 16.32 -7.90 6.85
CA PRO A 86 16.09 -6.74 7.73
C PRO A 86 15.70 -5.46 6.97
N THR A 87 16.05 -5.36 5.70
CA THR A 87 15.78 -4.19 4.87
C THR A 87 14.29 -4.04 4.56
N VAL A 88 13.57 -5.14 4.34
CA VAL A 88 12.13 -5.10 4.03
C VAL A 88 11.24 -5.10 5.26
N THR A 89 11.75 -5.60 6.39
CA THR A 89 10.99 -5.81 7.63
C THR A 89 10.11 -4.64 8.07
N PRO A 90 10.56 -3.37 8.03
CA PRO A 90 9.73 -2.24 8.47
C PRO A 90 8.42 -2.07 7.68
N PHE A 91 8.38 -2.57 6.44
CA PHE A 91 7.21 -2.45 5.57
C PHE A 91 6.26 -3.65 5.67
N LEU A 92 6.70 -4.78 6.23
CA LEU A 92 5.87 -5.98 6.26
C LEU A 92 4.67 -5.80 7.17
N GLY A 93 3.52 -6.34 6.76
CA GLY A 93 2.28 -6.28 7.55
C GLY A 93 1.06 -5.95 6.71
N LEU A 94 -0.10 -6.05 7.35
CA LEU A 94 -1.32 -5.42 6.90
C LEU A 94 -1.38 -3.99 7.42
N TRP A 95 -1.57 -3.05 6.50
CA TRP A 95 -1.71 -1.63 6.75
C TRP A 95 -3.09 -1.19 6.26
N HIS A 96 -3.70 -0.25 6.97
CA HIS A 96 -5.02 0.27 6.63
C HIS A 96 -5.06 1.79 6.69
N ASN A 97 -5.84 2.37 5.80
CA ASN A 97 -6.17 3.78 5.72
C ASN A 97 -7.69 3.84 5.64
N ASP A 98 -8.33 4.39 6.68
CA ASP A 98 -9.79 4.50 6.75
C ASP A 98 -10.34 5.79 6.11
N GLY A 99 -9.45 6.56 5.47
CA GLY A 99 -9.79 7.66 4.59
C GLY A 99 -10.27 8.93 5.27
N ASP A 100 -10.03 10.04 4.60
CA ASP A 100 -10.24 11.41 5.06
C ASP A 100 -11.75 11.75 5.11
N GLY A 101 -12.38 11.52 6.26
CA GLY A 101 -13.62 12.16 6.63
C GLY A 101 -14.88 11.29 6.61
N PHE A 102 -15.90 11.84 7.29
CA PHE A 102 -17.22 11.29 7.65
C PHE A 102 -18.00 10.46 6.61
N GLN A 103 -17.57 10.37 5.34
CA GLN A 103 -18.29 9.66 4.28
C GLN A 103 -17.81 8.21 4.05
N SER A 104 -16.67 7.78 4.60
CA SER A 104 -16.07 6.46 4.33
C SER A 104 -16.10 5.47 5.50
N LEU A 105 -17.07 5.56 6.42
CA LEU A 105 -17.28 4.51 7.44
C LEU A 105 -17.52 3.10 6.84
N HIS A 106 -17.62 3.00 5.51
CA HIS A 106 -17.89 1.78 4.76
C HIS A 106 -16.85 1.48 3.66
N GLU A 107 -15.74 2.23 3.54
CA GLU A 107 -14.66 1.86 2.62
C GLU A 107 -13.30 2.00 3.31
N ALA A 108 -12.71 0.88 3.71
CA ALA A 108 -11.35 0.87 4.25
C ALA A 108 -10.36 0.47 3.15
N TYR A 109 -9.28 1.24 3.00
CA TYR A 109 -8.24 0.98 2.03
C TYR A 109 -7.06 0.27 2.68
N PHE A 110 -6.61 -0.84 2.08
CA PHE A 110 -5.59 -1.71 2.67
C PHE A 110 -4.40 -1.93 1.75
N LEU A 111 -3.23 -2.00 2.39
CA LEU A 111 -2.00 -2.53 1.82
C LEU A 111 -1.57 -3.75 2.63
N SER A 112 -1.57 -4.93 2.02
CA SER A 112 -0.93 -6.10 2.62
C SER A 112 0.42 -6.35 1.97
N ILE A 113 1.49 -6.20 2.75
CA ILE A 113 2.87 -6.30 2.30
C ILE A 113 3.46 -7.62 2.81
N PHE A 114 3.53 -8.59 1.90
CA PHE A 114 4.02 -9.94 2.14
C PHE A 114 5.53 -10.04 1.94
N PRO A 115 6.23 -10.81 2.78
CA PRO A 115 7.64 -11.10 2.58
C PRO A 115 7.90 -11.90 1.30
N SER A 116 9.12 -11.78 0.79
CA SER A 116 9.63 -12.53 -0.37
C SER A 116 10.85 -13.35 0.01
N GLN A 117 10.99 -14.52 -0.62
CA GLN A 117 12.23 -15.29 -0.59
C GLN A 117 13.36 -14.60 -1.37
N VAL A 118 13.02 -13.66 -2.27
CA VAL A 118 13.98 -12.82 -2.98
C VAL A 118 14.42 -11.67 -2.05
N GLN A 119 15.72 -11.60 -1.77
CA GLN A 119 16.31 -10.56 -0.92
C GLN A 119 15.95 -9.15 -1.39
N GLY A 120 15.59 -8.29 -0.43
CA GLY A 120 15.17 -6.91 -0.69
C GLY A 120 13.84 -6.76 -1.46
N GLN A 121 13.08 -7.83 -1.69
CA GLN A 121 11.77 -7.78 -2.36
C GLN A 121 10.63 -8.04 -1.39
N VAL A 122 9.45 -7.48 -1.70
CA VAL A 122 8.16 -7.82 -1.09
C VAL A 122 7.07 -7.93 -2.16
N CYS A 123 5.96 -8.56 -1.83
CA CYS A 123 4.73 -8.44 -2.61
C CYS A 123 3.76 -7.50 -1.92
N VAL A 124 3.14 -6.62 -2.70
CA VAL A 124 2.15 -5.66 -2.21
C VAL A 124 0.81 -5.98 -2.83
N LEU A 125 -0.16 -6.31 -1.99
CA LEU A 125 -1.57 -6.47 -2.33
C LEU A 125 -2.32 -5.20 -1.89
N GLU A 126 -2.90 -4.50 -2.84
CA GLU A 126 -3.73 -3.31 -2.60
C GLU A 126 -5.19 -3.72 -2.78
N TYR A 127 -6.04 -3.40 -1.82
CA TYR A 127 -7.47 -3.69 -1.90
C TYR A 127 -8.32 -2.70 -1.10
N LYS A 128 -9.60 -2.60 -1.48
CA LYS A 128 -10.63 -1.94 -0.69
C LYS A 128 -11.56 -2.98 -0.09
N ASP A 129 -11.92 -2.79 1.17
CA ASP A 129 -12.95 -3.56 1.85
C ASP A 129 -14.15 -2.67 2.13
N ARG A 130 -15.33 -3.08 1.66
CA ARG A 130 -16.60 -2.36 1.81
C ARG A 130 -17.60 -3.07 2.72
N GLY A 131 -17.14 -4.06 3.50
CA GLY A 131 -17.99 -4.87 4.38
C GLY A 131 -18.42 -6.19 3.73
N LEU A 132 -19.56 -6.74 4.21
CA LEU A 132 -20.07 -8.12 4.04
C LEU A 132 -19.98 -8.70 2.60
N LEU A 133 -18.76 -9.02 2.15
CA LEU A 133 -18.38 -9.63 0.87
C LEU A 133 -18.12 -8.68 -0.31
N ASP A 134 -18.01 -7.36 -0.11
CA ASP A 134 -17.57 -6.44 -1.17
C ASP A 134 -16.11 -6.03 -0.98
N VAL A 135 -15.22 -6.92 -1.45
CA VAL A 135 -13.78 -6.69 -1.49
C VAL A 135 -13.34 -6.50 -2.93
N SER A 136 -12.66 -5.38 -3.19
CA SER A 136 -12.11 -5.04 -4.49
C SER A 136 -10.58 -5.07 -4.46
N ILE A 137 -9.97 -6.07 -5.10
CA ILE A 137 -8.52 -6.06 -5.34
C ILE A 137 -8.18 -4.99 -6.38
N LEU A 138 -7.33 -4.04 -5.99
CA LEU A 138 -6.84 -3.00 -6.88
C LEU A 138 -5.54 -3.40 -7.60
N SER A 139 -4.66 -4.11 -6.92
CA SER A 139 -3.42 -4.66 -7.50
C SER A 139 -2.80 -5.74 -6.66
N LEU A 140 -2.04 -6.59 -7.35
CA LEU A 140 -0.96 -7.38 -6.76
C LEU A 140 0.32 -7.08 -7.52
N SER A 141 1.33 -6.56 -6.82
CA SER A 141 2.60 -6.15 -7.41
C SER A 141 3.79 -6.61 -6.57
N THR A 142 5.00 -6.54 -7.14
CA THR A 142 6.25 -6.69 -6.41
C THR A 142 6.86 -5.31 -6.18
N ALA A 143 7.49 -5.12 -5.03
CA ALA A 143 8.26 -3.93 -4.72
C ALA A 143 9.68 -4.32 -4.30
N LYS A 144 10.66 -3.48 -4.61
CA LYS A 144 12.04 -3.62 -4.13
C LYS A 144 12.33 -2.57 -3.08
N VAL A 145 13.08 -2.93 -2.06
CA VAL A 145 13.57 -2.00 -1.06
C VAL A 145 15.04 -1.66 -1.36
N ILE A 146 15.28 -0.42 -1.75
CA ILE A 146 16.61 0.09 -2.11
C ILE A 146 16.88 1.31 -1.25
N SER A 147 18.01 1.32 -0.54
CA SER A 147 18.41 2.45 0.34
C SER A 147 17.32 2.88 1.33
N GLY A 148 16.57 1.90 1.88
CA GLY A 148 15.48 2.17 2.83
C GLY A 148 14.16 2.60 2.19
N GLN A 149 14.07 2.63 0.86
CA GLN A 149 12.86 2.99 0.13
C GLN A 149 12.20 1.78 -0.51
N LEU A 150 10.94 1.56 -0.18
CA LEU A 150 10.05 0.63 -0.87
C LEU A 150 9.65 1.25 -2.21
N LEU A 151 10.02 0.59 -3.31
CA LEU A 151 9.77 1.05 -4.68
C LEU A 151 9.02 -0.02 -5.46
N SER A 152 7.78 0.27 -5.83
CA SER A 152 6.98 -0.56 -6.74
C SER A 152 6.66 0.20 -8.02
N SER A 153 5.88 -0.39 -8.93
CA SER A 153 5.36 0.31 -10.11
C SER A 153 4.16 1.23 -9.82
N ARG A 154 3.66 1.27 -8.59
CA ARG A 154 2.44 2.02 -8.21
C ARG A 154 2.61 2.92 -7.00
N LEU A 155 3.50 2.55 -6.10
CA LEU A 155 3.68 3.22 -4.82
C LEU A 155 5.14 3.28 -4.39
N ARG A 156 5.44 4.27 -3.56
CA ARG A 156 6.71 4.48 -2.88
C ARG A 156 6.50 4.72 -1.39
N ALA A 157 7.42 4.25 -0.57
CA ALA A 157 7.49 4.62 0.84
C ALA A 157 8.95 4.62 1.30
N ASP A 158 9.29 5.37 2.35
CA ASP A 158 10.63 5.41 2.92
C ASP A 158 10.59 5.02 4.39
N LYS A 159 11.54 4.18 4.82
CA LYS A 159 11.61 3.70 6.21
C LYS A 159 11.73 4.86 7.20
N SER A 160 12.47 5.92 6.84
CA SER A 160 12.73 7.06 7.72
C SER A 160 11.52 7.97 7.92
N THR A 161 10.45 7.77 7.15
CA THR A 161 9.17 8.49 7.29
C THR A 161 8.13 7.70 8.08
N ILE A 162 8.41 6.45 8.48
CA ILE A 162 7.55 5.69 9.39
C ILE A 162 7.54 6.38 10.76
N VAL A 163 6.34 6.61 11.29
CA VAL A 163 6.14 7.31 12.57
C VAL A 163 5.53 6.34 13.58
N GLN A 164 6.03 6.34 14.81
CA GLN A 164 5.36 5.71 15.94
C GLN A 164 4.94 6.78 16.94
N LYS A 165 3.66 6.77 17.34
CA LYS A 165 3.05 7.75 18.25
C LYS A 165 1.94 7.08 19.04
N ASP A 166 1.74 7.52 20.28
CA ASP A 166 0.61 7.03 21.08
C ASP A 166 -0.70 7.67 20.60
N PHE A 167 -1.73 6.85 20.45
CA PHE A 167 -3.10 7.30 20.18
C PHE A 167 -3.96 7.19 21.44
N TYR A 168 -4.78 8.20 21.69
CA TYR A 168 -5.65 8.29 22.87
C TYR A 168 -7.12 8.31 22.43
N ASN A 169 -7.90 7.28 22.79
CA ASN A 169 -9.30 7.12 22.36
C ASN A 169 -10.35 7.69 23.33
N GLY A 170 -9.97 8.62 24.19
CA GLY A 170 -10.79 8.99 25.34
C GLY A 170 -10.90 7.88 26.39
N TYR A 171 -11.36 8.27 27.58
CA TYR A 171 -11.34 7.51 28.84
C TYR A 171 -11.74 6.00 28.72
N PRO A 172 -11.05 5.05 29.40
CA PRO A 172 -9.91 5.20 30.32
C PRO A 172 -8.54 5.26 29.63
N VAL A 173 -7.55 5.75 30.38
CA VAL A 173 -6.47 6.68 30.01
C VAL A 173 -5.13 5.99 29.68
N GLU A 174 -5.12 4.92 28.90
CA GLU A 174 -3.87 4.41 28.37
C GLU A 174 -3.89 4.56 26.86
N GLY A 175 -3.07 5.51 26.38
CA GLY A 175 -2.77 5.58 24.97
C GLY A 175 -2.04 4.30 24.58
N TYR A 176 -2.25 3.85 23.35
CA TYR A 176 -1.56 2.68 22.82
C TYR A 176 -0.65 3.10 21.66
N PRO A 177 0.48 2.40 21.48
CA PRO A 177 1.42 2.74 20.42
C PRO A 177 0.79 2.43 19.07
N VAL A 178 0.83 3.40 18.16
CA VAL A 178 0.39 3.25 16.78
C VAL A 178 1.60 3.47 15.88
N GLU A 179 1.73 2.66 14.84
CA GLU A 179 2.71 2.88 13.77
C GLU A 179 2.00 3.31 12.48
N ILE A 180 2.51 4.38 11.87
CA ILE A 180 1.99 4.99 10.65
C ILE A 180 3.04 4.91 9.54
N LEU A 181 2.64 4.40 8.38
CA LEU A 181 3.41 4.34 7.15
C LEU A 181 2.85 5.36 6.14
N PRO A 182 3.62 6.41 5.80
CA PRO A 182 3.33 7.26 4.65
C PRO A 182 3.68 6.54 3.35
N VAL A 183 2.77 6.60 2.39
CA VAL A 183 2.91 6.00 1.05
C VAL A 183 2.53 7.03 0.01
N LEU A 184 3.36 7.16 -1.02
CA LEU A 184 3.09 7.99 -2.19
C LEU A 184 2.59 7.09 -3.31
N ASP A 185 1.50 7.45 -3.95
CA ASP A 185 1.03 6.77 -5.16
C ASP A 185 1.81 7.22 -6.42
N GLY A 186 1.34 6.76 -7.59
CA GLY A 186 1.93 7.11 -8.89
C GLY A 186 1.71 8.57 -9.30
N GLN A 187 0.87 9.31 -8.59
CA GLN A 187 0.59 10.73 -8.76
C GLN A 187 1.35 11.60 -7.75
N ASN A 188 2.11 10.99 -6.84
CA ASN A 188 2.77 11.62 -5.70
C ASN A 188 1.82 12.13 -4.61
N GLU A 189 0.57 11.65 -4.61
CA GLU A 189 -0.35 11.92 -3.51
C GLU A 189 0.08 11.09 -2.29
N ILE A 190 0.09 11.73 -1.12
CA ILE A 190 0.50 11.10 0.13
C ILE A 190 -0.72 10.51 0.82
N TYR A 191 -0.64 9.24 1.18
CA TYR A 191 -1.60 8.54 2.01
C TYR A 191 -0.88 8.05 3.26
N ILE A 192 -1.54 8.12 4.42
CA ILE A 192 -1.02 7.51 5.65
C ILE A 192 -1.77 6.23 5.96
N PHE A 193 -1.05 5.19 6.37
CA PHE A 193 -1.65 3.92 6.77
C PHE A 193 -1.22 3.54 8.17
N SER A 194 -2.15 3.08 9.00
CA SER A 194 -1.85 2.50 10.29
C SER A 194 -1.57 1.00 10.18
N SER A 195 -0.52 0.54 10.85
CA SER A 195 -0.18 -0.88 10.96
C SER A 195 -1.28 -1.63 11.72
N ARG A 196 -1.68 -2.82 11.26
CA ARG A 196 -2.79 -3.58 11.88
C ARG A 196 -2.40 -4.96 12.37
N SER A 197 -1.75 -5.75 11.54
CA SER A 197 -1.44 -7.17 11.83
C SER A 197 -0.35 -7.68 10.88
N PRO A 198 0.16 -8.92 11.04
CA PRO A 198 0.91 -9.60 9.99
C PRO A 198 0.15 -9.58 8.64
N PRO A 199 0.86 -9.71 7.50
CA PRO A 199 0.22 -9.64 6.20
C PRO A 199 -0.78 -10.79 6.03
N GLN A 200 -1.97 -10.46 5.54
CA GLN A 200 -3.06 -11.40 5.36
C GLN A 200 -3.90 -10.98 4.15
N LEU A 201 -4.54 -11.96 3.53
CA LEU A 201 -5.53 -11.71 2.48
C LEU A 201 -6.78 -11.06 3.08
N PRO A 202 -7.61 -10.38 2.27
CA PRO A 202 -8.84 -9.78 2.76
C PRO A 202 -9.72 -10.81 3.49
N PRO A 203 -10.33 -10.46 4.62
CA PRO A 203 -11.27 -11.35 5.30
C PRO A 203 -12.50 -11.60 4.41
N GLY A 204 -13.05 -12.81 4.44
CA GLY A 204 -14.25 -13.15 3.65
C GLY A 204 -14.02 -13.26 2.13
N PHE A 205 -12.75 -13.30 1.69
CA PHE A 205 -12.41 -13.43 0.28
C PHE A 205 -12.84 -14.81 -0.26
N PRO A 206 -13.57 -14.89 -1.40
CA PRO A 206 -14.00 -16.17 -1.98
C PRO A 206 -12.85 -17.16 -2.12
N GLU A 207 -13.08 -18.43 -1.81
CA GLU A 207 -12.03 -19.45 -1.73
C GLU A 207 -11.29 -19.64 -3.07
N ASP A 208 -12.01 -19.54 -4.19
CA ASP A 208 -11.44 -19.64 -5.54
C ASP A 208 -10.51 -18.46 -5.85
N LEU A 209 -10.87 -17.25 -5.45
CA LEU A 209 -10.05 -16.05 -5.59
C LEU A 209 -8.86 -16.07 -4.63
N THR A 210 -9.08 -16.55 -3.40
CA THR A 210 -8.01 -16.77 -2.42
C THR A 210 -6.92 -17.67 -3.00
N SER A 211 -7.31 -18.79 -3.59
CA SER A 211 -6.37 -19.72 -4.23
C SER A 211 -5.60 -19.08 -5.38
N LYS A 212 -6.28 -18.31 -6.23
CA LYS A 212 -5.64 -17.56 -7.34
C LYS A 212 -4.65 -16.51 -6.83
N VAL A 213 -4.96 -15.79 -5.75
CA VAL A 213 -4.06 -14.77 -5.19
C VAL A 213 -2.85 -15.42 -4.53
N LYS A 214 -3.05 -16.51 -3.77
CA LYS A 214 -1.96 -17.30 -3.19
C LYS A 214 -1.01 -17.81 -4.26
N GLN A 215 -1.55 -18.37 -5.35
CA GLN A 215 -0.73 -18.81 -6.47
C GLN A 215 0.07 -17.66 -7.06
N LYS A 216 -0.56 -16.51 -7.32
CA LYS A 216 0.13 -15.32 -7.86
C LYS A 216 1.20 -14.76 -6.91
N LEU A 217 1.03 -14.86 -5.59
CA LEU A 217 2.05 -14.51 -4.60
C LEU A 217 3.23 -15.48 -4.70
N SER A 218 2.95 -16.79 -4.74
CA SER A 218 3.96 -17.84 -4.87
C SER A 218 4.76 -17.71 -6.17
N ASP A 219 4.10 -17.47 -7.32
CA ASP A 219 4.75 -17.24 -8.62
C ASP A 219 5.71 -16.04 -8.61
N ARG A 220 5.54 -15.10 -7.66
CA ARG A 220 6.38 -13.92 -7.46
C ARG A 220 7.47 -14.13 -6.39
N GLY A 221 7.57 -15.33 -5.84
CA GLY A 221 8.51 -15.69 -4.76
C GLY A 221 8.08 -15.21 -3.38
N CYS A 222 6.83 -14.81 -3.20
CA CYS A 222 6.31 -14.30 -1.94
C CYS A 222 5.64 -15.40 -1.11
N THR A 223 5.78 -15.28 0.21
CA THR A 223 5.23 -16.23 1.18
C THR A 223 4.23 -15.53 2.08
N MET A 224 3.24 -16.29 2.54
CA MET A 224 2.31 -15.84 3.58
C MET A 224 2.72 -16.31 4.98
N ASP A 225 3.72 -17.19 5.06
CA ASP A 225 4.31 -17.72 6.30
C ASP A 225 5.44 -16.82 6.83
#